data_AF-A0A8X7QP91-F1
#
_entry.id   AF-A0A8X7QP91-F1
#
_cell.length_a   1.000
_cell.length_b   1.000
_cell.length_c   1.000
_cell.angle_alpha   90.00
_cell.angle_beta   90.00
_cell.angle_gamma   90.00
#
_symmetry.space_group_name_H-M   'P 1'
#
loop_
_entity.id
_entity.type
_entity.pdbx_description
1 polymer ?
#
loop_
_entity_poly.entity_id
_entity_poly.type
_entity_poly.pdbx_seq_one_letter_code
_entity_poly.pdbx_strand_id
1 'polypeptide(L)'
;MVKRISASVVGSPEVVGYISVKRKGGVSSSIKARLKQRPFYQHPPGDANLSVHVVASEGLEAYLPLAAMVDISSEVQRISKRLSKMQTEYDALITRLNSPKFVEKAPEEVVRGVKEKAEEAEEKIKLTKARLDFLKSTSLVSQ
;
A
#
# COMPACT_ATOMS: atom_id res chain seq x y z
N MET A 1 -0.42 4.42 -15.01
CA MET A 1 -1.84 4.07 -15.12
C MET A 1 -2.39 3.94 -13.70
N VAL A 2 -3.47 4.63 -13.33
CA VAL A 2 -4.01 4.59 -11.96
C VAL A 2 -4.83 3.31 -11.78
N LYS A 3 -4.55 2.53 -10.72
CA LYS A 3 -5.35 1.35 -10.37
C LYS A 3 -6.74 1.81 -9.93
N ARG A 4 -7.79 1.44 -10.67
CA ARG A 4 -9.18 1.73 -10.28
C ARG A 4 -9.65 0.68 -9.30
N ILE A 5 -10.27 1.14 -8.21
CA ILE A 5 -10.73 0.28 -7.13
C ILE A 5 -12.24 0.43 -7.05
N SER A 6 -12.90 -0.70 -6.89
CA SER A 6 -14.34 -0.80 -6.94
C SER A 6 -14.88 -0.93 -5.53
N ALA A 7 -15.78 -0.04 -5.14
CA ALA A 7 -16.59 -0.23 -3.94
C ALA A 7 -17.78 -1.15 -4.23
N SER A 8 -18.19 -1.90 -3.21
CA SER A 8 -19.44 -2.65 -3.14
C SER A 8 -20.49 -1.78 -2.46
N VAL A 9 -21.67 -1.62 -3.07
CA VAL A 9 -22.74 -0.77 -2.51
C VAL A 9 -23.86 -1.66 -2.00
N VAL A 10 -24.21 -1.52 -0.74
CA VAL A 10 -25.27 -2.28 -0.05
C VAL A 10 -26.47 -1.36 0.13
N GLY A 11 -27.66 -1.86 -0.19
CA GLY A 11 -28.89 -1.08 -0.06
C GLY A 11 -30.03 -1.92 0.51
N SER A 12 -30.87 -1.31 1.35
CA SER A 12 -32.12 -1.95 1.78
C SER A 12 -33.05 -2.16 0.57
N PRO A 13 -33.95 -3.17 0.59
CA PRO A 13 -34.86 -3.43 -0.52
C PRO A 13 -35.68 -2.21 -0.95
N GLU A 14 -36.09 -1.39 0.01
CA GLU A 14 -36.85 -0.15 -0.21
C GLU A 14 -36.00 0.90 -0.96
N VAL A 15 -34.77 1.12 -0.51
CA VAL A 15 -33.83 2.07 -1.13
C VAL A 15 -33.44 1.62 -2.53
N VAL A 16 -33.14 0.33 -2.71
CA VAL A 16 -32.81 -0.26 -4.02
C VAL A 16 -34.00 -0.16 -4.97
N GLY A 17 -35.22 -0.42 -4.48
CA GLY A 17 -36.47 -0.26 -5.22
C GLY A 17 -36.68 1.19 -5.68
N TYR A 18 -36.56 2.15 -4.77
CA TYR A 18 -36.71 3.58 -5.08
C TYR A 18 -35.69 4.07 -6.12
N ILE A 19 -34.41 3.70 -5.97
CA ILE A 19 -33.35 4.06 -6.92
C ILE A 19 -33.63 3.45 -8.31
N SER A 20 -34.11 2.20 -8.35
CA SER A 20 -34.44 1.50 -9.60
C SER A 20 -35.59 2.16 -10.36
N VAL A 21 -36.59 2.68 -9.65
CA VAL A 21 -37.73 3.42 -10.23
C VAL A 21 -37.27 4.78 -10.76
N LYS A 22 -36.51 5.57 -10.00
CA LYS A 22 -36.00 6.88 -10.43
C LYS A 22 -35.07 6.78 -11.65
N ARG A 23 -34.31 5.69 -11.81
CA ARG A 23 -33.48 5.42 -13.01
C ARG A 23 -34.29 5.25 -14.31
N LYS A 24 -35.56 4.88 -14.23
CA LYS A 24 -36.43 4.70 -15.42
C LYS A 24 -37.02 6.01 -15.96
N GLY A 25 -36.95 7.11 -15.20
CA GLY A 25 -37.70 8.35 -15.46
C GLY A 25 -37.02 9.49 -16.22
N GLY A 26 -35.82 9.35 -16.81
CA GLY A 26 -35.22 10.49 -17.54
C GLY A 26 -33.97 10.21 -18.39
N VAL A 27 -34.01 10.76 -19.60
CA VAL A 27 -32.93 11.10 -20.56
C VAL A 27 -32.34 9.99 -21.45
N SER A 28 -32.41 10.34 -22.75
CA SER A 28 -31.77 9.89 -24.00
C SER A 28 -30.62 8.88 -23.97
N SER A 29 -30.61 8.09 -25.04
CA SER A 29 -29.92 6.83 -25.30
C SER A 29 -28.38 6.84 -25.22
N SER A 30 -27.71 7.98 -25.12
CA SER A 30 -26.24 8.06 -25.34
C SER A 30 -25.37 8.12 -24.07
N ILE A 31 -25.91 8.49 -22.91
CA ILE A 31 -25.14 8.61 -21.64
C ILE A 31 -25.30 7.36 -20.75
N LYS A 32 -26.38 6.60 -20.92
CA LYS A 32 -26.67 5.38 -20.13
C LYS A 32 -25.62 4.26 -20.30
N ALA A 33 -24.85 4.27 -21.39
CA ALA A 33 -23.88 3.20 -21.68
C ALA A 33 -22.57 3.29 -20.86
N ARG A 34 -22.25 4.45 -20.26
CA ARG A 34 -20.93 4.66 -19.60
C ARG A 34 -20.94 4.43 -18.08
N LEU A 35 -22.12 4.36 -17.47
CA LEU A 35 -22.31 3.85 -16.12
C LEU A 35 -22.76 2.40 -16.25
N LYS A 36 -21.82 1.45 -16.33
CA LYS A 36 -22.12 0.04 -16.09
C LYS A 36 -22.88 -0.02 -14.77
N GLN A 37 -24.18 -0.33 -14.82
CA GLN A 37 -25.03 -0.34 -13.64
C GLN A 37 -24.45 -1.36 -12.66
N ARG A 38 -23.84 -0.87 -11.58
CA ARG A 38 -23.30 -1.76 -10.55
C ARG A 38 -24.46 -2.37 -9.77
N PRO A 39 -24.43 -3.69 -9.52
CA PRO A 39 -25.42 -4.30 -8.66
C PRO A 39 -25.33 -3.69 -7.26
N PHE A 40 -26.49 -3.50 -6.63
CA PHE A 40 -26.55 -3.34 -5.18
C PHE A 40 -26.53 -4.73 -4.54
N TYR A 41 -25.85 -4.83 -3.41
CA TYR A 41 -25.85 -6.03 -2.58
C TYR A 41 -26.89 -5.87 -1.46
N GLN A 42 -27.41 -7.00 -0.98
CA GLN A 42 -28.36 -7.04 0.14
C GLN A 42 -27.69 -7.23 1.50
N HIS A 43 -26.42 -7.63 1.50
CA HIS A 43 -25.61 -7.82 2.70
C HIS A 43 -24.19 -7.27 2.47
N PRO A 44 -23.44 -6.95 3.53
CA PRO A 44 -22.04 -6.59 3.43
C PRO A 44 -21.21 -7.66 2.70
N PRO A 45 -20.13 -7.27 2.00
CA PRO A 45 -19.23 -8.23 1.38
C PRO A 45 -18.44 -9.01 2.45
N GLY A 46 -17.91 -10.19 2.11
CA GLY A 46 -17.18 -11.04 3.07
C GLY A 46 -15.93 -10.38 3.67
N ASP A 47 -15.35 -9.41 2.97
CA ASP A 47 -14.22 -8.59 3.39
C ASP A 47 -14.62 -7.21 3.95
N ALA A 48 -15.87 -7.04 4.39
CA ALA A 48 -16.38 -5.80 4.97
C ALA A 48 -15.51 -5.27 6.12
N ASN A 49 -14.99 -6.15 6.97
CA ASN A 49 -14.10 -5.81 8.09
C ASN A 49 -12.73 -5.26 7.65
N LEU A 50 -12.35 -5.47 6.39
CA LEU A 50 -11.11 -4.99 5.78
C LEU A 50 -11.37 -3.86 4.76
N SER A 51 -12.54 -3.23 4.84
CA SER A 51 -12.99 -2.18 3.94
C SER A 51 -13.14 -0.84 4.67
N VAL A 52 -12.97 0.27 3.93
CA VAL A 52 -13.53 1.55 4.37
C VAL A 52 -15.05 1.48 4.19
N HIS A 53 -15.79 1.62 5.28
CA HIS A 53 -17.24 1.61 5.29
C HIS A 53 -17.77 3.04 5.32
N VAL A 54 -18.65 3.37 4.36
CA VAL A 54 -19.32 4.67 4.25
C VAL A 54 -20.81 4.44 4.34
N VAL A 55 -21.47 5.11 5.28
CA VAL A 55 -22.93 5.15 5.41
C VAL A 55 -23.42 6.49 4.89
N ALA A 56 -24.21 6.49 3.81
CA ALA A 56 -24.66 7.73 3.16
C ALA A 56 -26.02 8.23 3.70
N SER A 57 -26.94 7.31 3.98
CA SER A 57 -28.29 7.55 4.52
C SER A 57 -28.87 6.24 5.05
N GLU A 58 -30.01 6.27 5.76
CA GLU A 58 -30.66 5.05 6.28
C GLU A 58 -30.85 4.00 5.17
N GLY A 59 -30.14 2.87 5.30
CA GLY A 59 -30.21 1.76 4.35
C GLY A 59 -29.38 1.90 3.08
N LEU A 60 -28.43 2.84 2.99
CA LEU A 60 -27.45 2.91 1.89
C LEU A 60 -26.01 2.98 2.40
N GLU A 61 -25.24 1.94 2.09
CA GLU A 61 -23.88 1.74 2.55
C GLU A 61 -22.93 1.43 1.39
N ALA A 62 -21.64 1.76 1.54
CA ALA A 62 -20.60 1.44 0.58
C ALA A 62 -19.34 0.92 1.28
N TYR A 63 -18.75 -0.13 0.71
CA TYR A 63 -17.57 -0.83 1.22
C TYR A 63 -16.46 -0.75 0.17
N LEU A 64 -15.36 -0.07 0.51
CA LEU A 64 -14.18 0.02 -0.34
C LEU A 64 -13.06 -0.89 0.20
N PRO A 65 -12.76 -2.03 -0.46
CA PRO A 65 -11.79 -2.99 0.06
C PRO A 65 -10.36 -2.45 0.04
N LEU A 66 -9.71 -2.43 1.20
CA LEU A 66 -8.34 -1.89 1.35
C LEU A 66 -7.29 -2.80 0.71
N ALA A 67 -7.52 -4.12 0.72
CA ALA A 67 -6.64 -5.10 0.09
C ALA A 67 -6.46 -4.84 -1.42
N ALA A 68 -7.46 -4.26 -2.08
CA ALA A 68 -7.38 -3.89 -3.49
C ALA A 68 -6.60 -2.58 -3.73
N MET A 69 -6.32 -1.77 -2.69
CA MET A 69 -5.68 -0.46 -2.79
C MET A 69 -4.17 -0.48 -2.87
N VAL A 70 -3.53 -1.46 -2.24
CA VAL A 70 -2.06 -1.51 -2.18
C VAL A 70 -1.55 -2.47 -3.24
N ASP A 71 -0.62 -1.99 -4.07
CA ASP A 71 0.16 -2.88 -4.94
C ASP A 71 1.38 -3.39 -4.17
N ILE A 72 1.22 -4.55 -3.55
CA ILE A 72 2.29 -5.18 -2.74
C ILE A 72 3.52 -5.47 -3.60
N SER A 73 3.36 -5.82 -4.88
CA SER A 73 4.49 -6.09 -5.77
C SER A 73 5.30 -4.81 -6.03
N SER A 74 4.62 -3.72 -6.37
CA SER A 74 5.25 -2.40 -6.53
C SER A 74 5.94 -1.95 -5.24
N GLU A 75 5.30 -2.16 -4.09
CA GLU A 75 5.89 -1.80 -2.79
C GLU A 75 7.12 -2.64 -2.44
N VAL A 76 7.10 -3.96 -2.72
CA VAL A 76 8.26 -4.84 -2.57
C VAL A 76 9.40 -4.37 -3.48
N GLN A 77 9.13 -4.00 -4.73
CA GLN A 77 10.14 -3.48 -5.65
C GLN A 77 10.74 -2.16 -5.16
N ARG A 78 9.89 -1.21 -4.75
CA ARG A 78 10.30 0.10 -4.23
C ARG A 78 11.20 -0.04 -3.00
N ILE A 79 10.78 -0.87 -2.04
CA ILE A 79 11.53 -1.09 -0.80
C ILE A 79 12.82 -1.87 -1.07
N SER A 80 12.81 -2.89 -1.95
CA SER A 80 14.02 -3.61 -2.35
C SER A 80 15.06 -2.69 -2.97
N LYS A 81 14.63 -1.76 -3.85
CA LYS A 81 15.52 -0.76 -4.45
C LYS A 81 16.11 0.20 -3.41
N ARG A 82 15.29 0.63 -2.45
CA ARG A 82 15.76 1.47 -1.33
C ARG A 82 16.78 0.71 -0.47
N LEU A 83 16.48 -0.53 -0.12
CA LEU A 83 17.36 -1.39 0.68
C LEU A 83 18.71 -1.60 0.01
N SER A 84 18.72 -1.87 -1.31
CA SER A 84 19.95 -2.01 -2.08
C SER A 84 20.84 -0.76 -2.04
N LYS A 85 20.25 0.44 -2.16
CA LYS A 85 21.02 1.70 -2.05
C LYS A 85 21.62 1.88 -0.66
N MET A 86 20.81 1.64 0.37
CA MET A 86 21.27 1.72 1.76
C MET A 86 22.41 0.73 2.04
N GLN A 87 22.31 -0.49 1.49
CA GLN A 87 23.36 -1.49 1.62
C GLN A 87 24.65 -1.03 0.95
N THR A 88 24.60 -0.47 -0.26
CA THR A 88 25.79 0.08 -0.93
C THR A 88 26.46 1.19 -0.13
N GLU A 89 25.68 2.09 0.46
CA GLU A 89 26.20 3.16 1.33
C GLU A 89 26.88 2.58 2.59
N TYR A 90 26.25 1.60 3.23
CA TYR A 90 26.81 0.89 4.39
C TYR A 90 28.10 0.16 4.03
N ASP A 91 28.11 -0.59 2.93
CA ASP A 91 29.28 -1.36 2.48
C ASP A 91 30.47 -0.43 2.21
N ALA A 92 30.23 0.78 1.69
CA ALA A 92 31.27 1.79 1.52
C ALA A 92 31.83 2.30 2.85
N LEU A 93 30.99 2.51 3.87
CA LEU A 93 31.42 2.90 5.22
C LEU A 93 32.25 1.78 5.86
N ILE A 94 31.79 0.53 5.78
CA ILE A 94 32.50 -0.64 6.30
C ILE A 94 33.83 -0.85 5.59
N THR A 95 33.86 -0.73 4.25
CA THR A 95 35.11 -0.81 3.47
C THR A 95 36.11 0.25 3.92
N ARG A 96 35.63 1.47 4.19
CA ARG A 96 36.47 2.56 4.71
C ARG A 96 37.00 2.27 6.11
N LEU A 97 36.16 1.77 7.01
CA LEU A 97 36.54 1.40 8.39
C LEU A 97 37.49 0.20 8.44
N ASN A 98 37.39 -0.73 7.49
CA ASN A 98 38.28 -1.88 7.39
C ASN A 98 39.63 -1.54 6.73
N SER A 99 39.80 -0.33 6.21
CA SER A 99 41.06 0.11 5.60
C SER A 99 42.05 0.57 6.68
N PRO A 100 43.18 -0.14 6.91
CA PRO A 100 44.16 0.26 7.92
C PRO A 100 44.72 1.66 7.66
N LYS A 101 44.91 2.01 6.38
CA LYS A 101 45.36 3.35 5.96
C LYS A 101 44.41 4.45 6.40
N PHE A 102 43.11 4.18 6.50
CA PHE A 102 42.13 5.15 6.97
C PHE A 102 42.13 5.22 8.50
N VAL A 103 42.09 4.08 9.17
CA VAL A 103 42.04 3.99 10.64
C VAL A 103 43.29 4.59 11.29
N GLU A 104 44.47 4.39 10.69
CA GLU A 104 45.74 4.88 11.25
C GLU A 104 46.03 6.35 10.92
N LYS A 105 45.53 6.86 9.78
CA LYS A 105 45.86 8.22 9.31
C LYS A 105 44.78 9.27 9.57
N ALA A 106 43.53 8.84 9.74
CA ALA A 106 42.44 9.78 9.99
C ALA A 106 42.41 10.18 11.48
N PRO A 107 42.01 11.43 11.81
CA PRO A 107 41.76 11.83 13.18
C PRO A 107 40.71 10.92 13.85
N GLU A 108 40.87 10.64 15.14
CA GLU A 108 39.97 9.75 15.90
C GLU A 108 38.50 10.17 15.78
N GLU A 109 38.22 11.49 15.81
CA GLU A 109 36.87 12.02 15.66
C GLU A 109 36.23 11.67 14.31
N VAL A 110 37.03 11.65 13.23
CA VAL A 110 36.58 11.26 11.89
C VAL A 110 36.30 9.76 11.84
N VAL A 111 37.15 8.94 12.45
CA VAL A 111 36.94 7.47 12.53
C VAL A 111 35.67 7.17 13.34
N ARG A 112 35.49 7.81 14.49
CA ARG A 112 34.30 7.68 15.34
C ARG A 112 33.03 8.07 14.58
N GLY A 113 33.04 9.21 13.89
CA GLY A 113 31.88 9.65 13.12
C GLY A 113 31.51 8.73 11.95
N VAL A 114 32.50 8.08 11.31
CA VAL A 114 32.23 7.06 10.28
C VAL A 114 31.64 5.78 10.91
N LYS A 115 32.12 5.39 12.09
CA LYS A 115 31.60 4.23 12.83
C LYS A 115 30.15 4.43 13.28
N GLU A 116 29.82 5.58 13.87
CA GLU A 116 28.45 5.95 14.25
C GLU A 116 27.52 5.94 13.04
N LYS A 117 27.96 6.50 11.90
CA LYS A 117 27.18 6.47 10.65
C LYS A 117 26.94 5.05 10.13
N ALA A 118 27.92 4.16 10.28
CA ALA A 118 27.77 2.76 9.87
C ALA A 118 26.74 2.04 10.76
N GLU A 119 26.79 2.26 12.07
CA GLU A 119 25.83 1.70 13.04
C GLU A 119 24.40 2.19 12.76
N GLU A 120 24.20 3.50 12.59
CA GLU A 120 22.89 4.02 12.22
C GLU A 120 22.37 3.46 10.88
N ALA A 121 23.25 3.30 9.90
CA ALA A 121 22.89 2.74 8.60
C ALA A 121 22.49 1.26 8.73
N GLU A 122 23.19 0.49 9.56
CA GLU A 122 22.88 -0.91 9.86
C GLU A 122 21.49 -1.07 10.48
N GLU A 123 21.16 -0.24 11.48
CA GLU A 123 19.83 -0.27 12.12
C GLU A 123 18.71 0.04 11.12
N LYS A 124 18.91 1.06 10.28
CA LYS A 124 17.94 1.45 9.24
C LYS A 124 17.78 0.33 8.19
N ILE A 125 18.88 -0.33 7.81
CA ILE A 125 18.87 -1.50 6.91
C ILE A 125 18.06 -2.64 7.53
N LYS A 126 18.33 -2.96 8.81
CA LYS A 126 17.64 -4.03 9.54
C LYS A 126 16.12 -3.81 9.57
N LEU A 127 15.67 -2.61 9.92
CA LEU A 127 14.25 -2.26 9.93
C LEU A 127 13.62 -2.35 8.53
N THR A 128 14.33 -1.85 7.51
CA THR A 128 13.86 -1.86 6.12
C THR A 128 13.75 -3.29 5.59
N LYS A 129 14.71 -4.16 5.93
CA LYS A 129 14.71 -5.59 5.59
C LYS A 129 13.55 -6.32 6.27
N ALA A 130 13.34 -6.11 7.57
CA ALA A 130 12.21 -6.70 8.29
C ALA A 130 10.87 -6.30 7.66
N ARG A 131 10.72 -5.03 7.25
CA ARG A 131 9.52 -4.57 6.55
C ARG A 131 9.37 -5.24 5.18
N LEU A 132 10.45 -5.39 4.43
CA LEU A 132 10.45 -6.07 3.13
C LEU A 132 10.01 -7.54 3.27
N ASP A 133 10.55 -8.24 4.26
CA ASP A 133 10.22 -9.64 4.52
C ASP A 133 8.75 -9.81 4.92
N PHE A 134 8.22 -8.90 5.74
CA PHE A 134 6.79 -8.85 6.07
C PHE A 134 5.89 -8.68 4.84
N LEU A 135 6.25 -7.79 3.91
CA LEU A 135 5.46 -7.61 2.68
C LEU A 135 5.52 -8.83 1.77
N LYS A 136 6.68 -9.48 1.68
CA LYS A 136 6.85 -10.71 0.90
C LYS A 136 6.02 -11.86 1.48
N SER A 137 6.02 -12.04 2.81
CA SER A 137 5.21 -13.08 3.45
C SER A 137 3.71 -12.83 3.26
N THR A 138 3.28 -11.57 3.35
CA THR A 138 1.87 -11.19 3.12
C THR A 138 1.42 -11.53 1.69
N SER A 139 2.29 -11.40 0.68
CA SER A 139 1.96 -11.74 -0.71
C SER A 139 1.79 -13.25 -0.97
N LEU A 140 2.38 -14.12 -0.13
CA LEU A 140 2.25 -15.57 -0.23
C LEU A 140 0.96 -16.12 0.41
N VAL A 141 0.34 -15.36 1.30
CA VAL A 141 -0.89 -15.77 2.02
C VAL A 141 -2.15 -15.37 1.25
N SER A 142 -2.03 -14.56 0.19
CA SER A 142 -3.16 -14.08 -0.63
C SER A 142 -3.26 -14.75 -2.01
N GLN A 143 -2.61 -15.90 -2.23
CA GLN A 143 -2.81 -16.77 -3.41
C GLN A 143 -3.63 -18.01 -3.08
#